data_AF-A0A6A4Q7G4-F1
#
_entry.id   AF-A0A6A4Q7G4-F1
#
_cell.length_a   1.000
_cell.length_b   1.000
_cell.length_c   1.000
_cell.angle_alpha   90.00
_cell.angle_beta   90.00
_cell.angle_gamma   90.00
#
_symmetry.space_group_name_H-M   'P 1'
#
loop_
_entity.id
_entity.type
_entity.pdbx_description
1 polymer ?
#
loop_
_entity_poly.entity_id
_entity_poly.type
_entity_poly.pdbx_seq_one_letter_code
_entity_poly.pdbx_strand_id
1 'polypeptide(L)'
;MVAVSPAIALVFGPLFCYFLCTVACYDEIQMFQLFCAIFWIKKRGLMHGLTFSNELISRDECLLCDFACLLYSLLRSPLDSEQVHNLVHEAVDIETEFVCEALPCALIGMNSTLMSQYIKFVADRLLIALGYQRKYNVQNPFDWMEFISLQ
;
A
#
# COMPACT_ATOMS: atom_id res chain seq x y z
N MET A 1 -3.27 21.55 -29.45
CA MET A 1 -2.05 21.10 -28.76
C MET A 1 -1.57 22.23 -27.88
N VAL A 2 -1.87 22.20 -26.58
CA VAL A 2 -1.28 23.15 -25.62
C VAL A 2 0.17 22.73 -25.42
N ALA A 3 1.10 23.58 -25.84
CA ALA A 3 2.52 23.39 -25.56
C ALA A 3 2.72 23.49 -24.04
N VAL A 4 2.84 22.34 -23.38
CA VAL A 4 3.17 22.25 -21.95
C VAL A 4 4.61 22.77 -21.81
N SER A 5 4.80 23.82 -21.02
CA SER A 5 6.10 24.46 -20.78
C SER A 5 7.18 23.42 -20.43
N PRO A 6 8.43 23.55 -20.90
CA PRO A 6 9.51 22.63 -20.57
C PRO A 6 9.77 22.51 -19.05
N ALA A 7 9.40 23.53 -18.26
CA ALA A 7 9.43 23.45 -16.79
C ALA A 7 8.39 22.47 -16.22
N ILE A 8 7.22 22.36 -16.87
CA ILE A 8 6.19 21.38 -16.52
C ILE A 8 6.62 19.99 -16.97
N ALA A 9 7.28 19.85 -18.12
CA ALA A 9 7.85 18.57 -18.55
C ALA A 9 8.93 18.01 -17.60
N LEU A 10 9.65 18.89 -16.90
CA LEU A 10 10.58 18.53 -15.81
C LEU A 10 9.87 18.04 -14.54
N VAL A 11 8.70 18.62 -14.23
CA VAL A 11 7.84 18.17 -13.13
C VAL A 11 7.13 16.85 -13.45
N PHE A 12 6.89 16.52 -14.72
CA PHE A 12 6.24 15.27 -15.17
C PHE A 12 7.20 14.32 -15.91
N GLY A 13 8.50 14.39 -15.59
CA GLY A 13 9.53 13.53 -16.16
C GLY A 13 9.58 12.13 -15.50
N PRO A 14 10.54 11.27 -15.89
CA PRO A 14 10.71 9.93 -15.30
C PRO A 14 10.91 9.97 -13.78
N LEU A 15 11.46 11.06 -13.25
CA LEU A 15 11.61 11.28 -11.80
C LEU A 15 10.27 11.39 -11.08
N PHE A 16 9.24 11.94 -11.73
CA PHE A 16 7.92 12.12 -11.15
C PHE A 16 7.11 10.84 -11.16
N CYS A 17 7.22 10.03 -12.22
CA CYS A 17 6.64 8.69 -12.25
C CYS A 17 7.24 7.81 -11.16
N TYR A 18 8.57 7.88 -11.00
CA TYR A 18 9.28 7.19 -9.91
C TYR A 18 8.80 7.66 -8.54
N PHE A 19 8.76 8.99 -8.32
CA PHE A 19 8.28 9.58 -7.07
C PHE A 19 6.85 9.15 -6.72
N LEU A 20 5.91 9.24 -7.66
CA LEU A 20 4.52 8.83 -7.43
C LEU A 20 4.41 7.34 -7.11
N CYS A 21 5.17 6.49 -7.80
CA CYS A 21 5.19 5.06 -7.51
C CYS A 21 5.77 4.77 -6.12
N THR A 22 6.83 5.47 -5.71
CA THR A 22 7.42 5.35 -4.37
C THR A 22 6.44 5.80 -3.29
N VAL A 23 5.76 6.95 -3.48
CA VAL A 23 4.74 7.44 -2.53
C VAL A 23 3.59 6.45 -2.42
N ALA A 24 3.07 5.93 -3.53
CA ALA A 24 2.01 4.92 -3.51
C ALA A 24 2.44 3.64 -2.78
N CYS A 25 3.69 3.18 -2.98
CA CYS A 25 4.22 2.02 -2.25
C CYS A 25 4.35 2.30 -0.75
N TYR A 26 4.81 3.49 -0.36
CA TYR A 26 4.91 3.89 1.03
C TYR A 26 3.53 3.95 1.69
N ASP A 27 2.58 4.66 1.10
CA ASP A 27 1.24 4.84 1.67
C ASP A 27 0.47 3.51 1.73
N GLU A 28 0.55 2.65 0.71
CA GLU A 28 -0.23 1.41 0.69
C GLU A 28 0.45 0.27 1.46
N ILE A 29 1.75 0.04 1.33
CA ILE A 29 2.39 -1.14 1.93
C ILE A 29 2.73 -0.90 3.41
N GLN A 30 3.30 0.27 3.74
CA GLN A 30 3.80 0.55 5.09
C GLN A 30 2.68 0.90 6.09
N MET A 31 1.64 1.62 5.67
CA MET A 31 0.52 1.95 6.57
C MET A 31 -0.45 0.80 6.77
N PHE A 32 -0.70 -0.05 5.75
CA PHE A 32 -1.72 -1.09 5.86
C PHE A 32 -1.37 -2.22 6.82
N GLN A 33 -0.08 -2.50 7.07
CA GLN A 33 0.31 -3.44 8.13
C GLN A 33 -0.07 -2.92 9.52
N LEU A 34 0.09 -1.61 9.78
CA LEU A 34 -0.24 -1.00 11.06
C LEU A 34 -1.75 -0.91 11.24
N PHE A 35 -2.47 -0.58 10.16
CA PHE A 35 -3.93 -0.65 10.16
C PHE A 35 -4.40 -2.06 10.48
N CYS A 36 -3.86 -3.08 9.81
CA CYS A 36 -4.19 -4.48 10.08
C CYS A 36 -3.96 -4.86 11.55
N ALA A 37 -2.81 -4.46 12.13
CA ALA A 37 -2.49 -4.68 13.53
C ALA A 37 -3.47 -3.98 14.50
N ILE A 38 -3.91 -2.75 14.20
CA ILE A 38 -4.89 -2.04 15.04
C ILE A 38 -6.30 -2.61 14.87
N PHE A 39 -6.67 -3.05 13.67
CA PHE A 39 -7.93 -3.73 13.43
C PHE A 39 -8.00 -5.09 14.12
N TRP A 40 -6.86 -5.76 14.33
CA TRP A 40 -6.80 -6.93 15.20
C TRP A 40 -7.20 -6.61 16.65
N ILE A 41 -6.81 -5.44 17.16
CA ILE A 41 -7.23 -4.95 18.48
C ILE A 41 -8.74 -4.65 18.49
N LYS A 42 -9.29 -4.08 17.41
CA LYS A 42 -10.73 -3.89 17.22
C LYS A 42 -11.49 -5.21 17.29
N LYS A 43 -10.99 -6.27 16.63
CA LYS A 43 -11.59 -7.61 16.66
C LYS A 43 -11.70 -8.17 18.08
N ARG A 44 -10.81 -7.75 18.99
CA ARG A 44 -10.84 -8.13 20.42
C ARG A 44 -11.71 -7.21 21.28
N GLY A 45 -12.34 -6.18 20.71
CA GLY A 45 -13.17 -5.22 21.44
C GLY A 45 -12.39 -4.29 22.36
N LEU A 46 -11.13 -4.00 22.03
CA LEU A 46 -10.23 -3.21 22.86
C LEU A 46 -9.98 -1.82 22.22
N MET A 47 -9.66 -0.83 23.06
CA MET A 47 -9.20 0.51 22.67
C MET A 47 -10.08 1.21 21.61
N HIS A 48 -11.40 1.26 21.85
CA HIS A 48 -12.41 1.83 20.93
C HIS A 48 -12.05 3.19 20.32
N GLY A 49 -11.45 4.11 21.10
CA GLY A 49 -11.02 5.41 20.58
C GLY A 49 -9.89 5.31 19.56
N LEU A 50 -8.92 4.41 19.79
CA LEU A 50 -7.82 4.15 18.86
C LEU A 50 -8.33 3.50 17.57
N THR A 51 -9.19 2.48 17.70
CA THR A 51 -9.70 1.74 16.53
C THR A 51 -10.61 2.61 15.67
N PHE A 52 -11.41 3.49 16.29
CA PHE A 52 -12.24 4.44 15.56
C PHE A 52 -11.39 5.47 14.81
N SER A 53 -10.37 6.05 15.45
CA SER A 53 -9.43 6.94 14.75
C SER A 53 -8.70 6.22 13.61
N ASN A 54 -8.31 4.96 13.82
CA ASN A 54 -7.66 4.14 12.80
C ASN A 54 -8.55 3.89 11.57
N GLU A 55 -9.86 3.70 11.77
CA GLU A 55 -10.81 3.60 10.66
C GLU A 55 -10.83 4.87 9.81
N LEU A 56 -10.92 6.04 10.46
CA LEU A 56 -10.92 7.32 9.76
C LEU A 56 -9.63 7.57 9.00
N ILE A 57 -8.48 7.31 9.64
CA ILE A 57 -7.16 7.48 9.00
C ILE A 57 -7.03 6.50 7.84
N SER A 58 -7.35 5.21 8.04
CA SER A 58 -7.23 4.20 6.98
C SER A 58 -8.09 4.52 5.75
N ARG A 59 -9.28 5.09 5.96
CA ARG A 59 -10.15 5.57 4.87
C ARG A 59 -9.49 6.71 4.10
N ASP A 60 -8.94 7.68 4.81
CA ASP A 60 -8.33 8.86 4.19
C ASP A 60 -7.05 8.49 3.43
N GLU A 61 -6.24 7.56 3.95
CA GLU A 61 -5.06 7.02 3.25
C GLU A 61 -5.43 6.19 2.00
N CYS A 62 -6.52 5.41 2.05
CA CYS A 62 -7.02 4.70 0.84
C CYS A 62 -7.34 5.70 -0.28
N LEU A 63 -7.99 6.82 0.04
CA LEU A 63 -8.33 7.87 -0.92
C LEU A 63 -7.08 8.51 -1.53
N LEU A 64 -6.04 8.75 -0.70
CA LEU A 64 -4.76 9.30 -1.16
C LEU A 64 -4.05 8.34 -2.12
N CYS A 65 -4.06 7.04 -1.82
CA CYS A 65 -3.48 6.02 -2.69
C CYS A 65 -4.24 5.89 -4.02
N ASP A 66 -5.58 5.85 -3.98
CA ASP A 66 -6.42 5.83 -5.19
C ASP A 66 -6.15 7.06 -6.07
N PHE A 67 -5.98 8.23 -5.45
CA PHE A 67 -5.63 9.45 -6.15
C PHE A 67 -4.23 9.39 -6.77
N ALA A 68 -3.23 8.84 -6.07
CA ALA A 68 -1.89 8.64 -6.61
C ALA A 68 -1.89 7.68 -7.80
N CYS A 69 -2.63 6.56 -7.70
CA CYS A 69 -2.80 5.61 -8.80
C CYS A 69 -3.52 6.24 -10.00
N LEU A 70 -4.55 7.05 -9.76
CA LEU A 70 -5.24 7.81 -10.80
C LEU A 70 -4.29 8.79 -11.49
N LEU A 71 -3.53 9.58 -10.72
CA LEU A 71 -2.53 10.49 -11.27
C LEU A 71 -1.49 9.74 -12.11
N TYR A 72 -1.03 8.57 -11.62
CA TYR A 72 -0.10 7.71 -12.34
C TYR A 72 -0.67 7.24 -13.68
N SER A 73 -1.94 6.83 -13.73
CA SER A 73 -2.61 6.41 -14.96
C SER A 73 -2.72 7.52 -16.03
N LEU A 74 -2.69 8.78 -15.62
CA LEU A 74 -2.74 9.95 -16.50
C LEU A 74 -1.37 10.34 -17.06
N LEU A 75 -0.28 9.72 -16.59
CA LEU A 75 1.07 9.99 -17.07
C LEU A 75 1.28 9.37 -18.45
N ARG A 76 1.97 10.10 -19.33
CA ARG A 76 2.26 9.65 -20.70
C ARG A 76 3.41 8.65 -20.80
N SER A 77 4.26 8.60 -19.79
CA SER A 77 5.47 7.77 -19.76
C SER A 77 5.52 7.02 -18.43
N PRO A 78 4.76 5.92 -18.27
CA PRO A 78 4.85 5.08 -17.07
C PRO A 78 6.25 4.46 -16.94
N LEU A 79 6.56 3.97 -15.74
CA LEU A 79 7.81 3.24 -15.47
C LEU A 79 7.81 1.91 -16.20
N ASP A 80 8.98 1.32 -16.37
CA ASP A 80 9.04 -0.04 -16.85
C ASP A 80 8.48 -1.02 -15.81
N SER A 81 7.85 -2.09 -16.29
CA SER A 81 7.23 -3.10 -15.43
C SER A 81 8.26 -3.69 -14.47
N GLU A 82 9.48 -3.96 -14.91
CA GLU A 82 10.52 -4.53 -14.05
C GLU A 82 10.87 -3.58 -12.88
N GLN A 83 10.95 -2.28 -13.16
CA GLN A 83 11.25 -1.26 -12.14
C GLN A 83 10.17 -1.21 -11.07
N VAL A 84 8.89 -1.20 -11.46
CA VAL A 84 7.78 -1.17 -10.50
C VAL A 84 7.73 -2.45 -9.66
N HIS A 85 7.91 -3.62 -10.29
CA HIS A 85 7.92 -4.89 -9.58
C HIS A 85 9.09 -5.03 -8.60
N ASN A 86 10.24 -4.42 -8.90
CA ASN A 86 11.39 -4.41 -8.01
C ASN A 86 11.15 -3.46 -6.83
N LEU A 87 10.62 -2.26 -7.08
CA LEU A 87 10.31 -1.27 -6.05
C LEU A 87 9.27 -1.79 -5.06
N VAL A 88 8.18 -2.37 -5.56
CA VAL A 88 7.13 -3.00 -4.73
C VAL A 88 7.71 -4.17 -3.93
N HIS A 89 8.62 -4.96 -4.51
CA HIS A 89 9.23 -6.08 -3.81
C HIS A 89 10.15 -5.64 -2.68
N GLU A 90 10.98 -4.63 -2.91
CA GLU A 90 11.83 -4.05 -1.87
C GLU A 90 10.98 -3.50 -0.71
N ALA A 91 9.88 -2.81 -1.02
CA ALA A 91 8.94 -2.36 0.01
C ALA A 91 8.32 -3.53 0.80
N VAL A 92 7.89 -4.60 0.11
CA VAL A 92 7.36 -5.80 0.79
C VAL A 92 8.40 -6.44 1.71
N ASP A 93 9.66 -6.54 1.29
CA ASP A 93 10.72 -7.14 2.09
C ASP A 93 11.00 -6.32 3.36
N ILE A 94 11.15 -4.99 3.22
CA ILE A 94 11.37 -4.07 4.34
C ILE A 94 10.20 -4.14 5.34
N GLU A 95 8.96 -4.09 4.86
CA GLU A 95 7.80 -4.12 5.76
C GLU A 95 7.58 -5.49 6.40
N THR A 96 7.92 -6.56 5.69
CA THR A 96 7.89 -7.91 6.25
C THR A 96 8.92 -8.06 7.38
N GLU A 97 10.15 -7.56 7.19
CA GLU A 97 11.18 -7.53 8.23
C GLU A 97 10.72 -6.68 9.42
N PHE A 98 10.15 -5.50 9.17
CA PHE A 98 9.66 -4.61 10.22
C PHE A 98 8.60 -5.29 11.10
N VAL A 99 7.56 -5.88 10.50
CA VAL A 99 6.43 -6.45 11.27
C VAL A 99 6.70 -7.84 11.86
N CYS A 100 7.69 -8.55 11.34
CA CYS A 100 8.04 -9.90 11.81
C CYS A 100 9.19 -9.87 12.82
N GLU A 101 10.15 -8.95 12.65
CA GLU A 101 11.40 -8.92 13.43
C GLU A 101 11.50 -7.68 14.32
N ALA A 102 11.37 -6.47 13.74
CA ALA A 102 11.62 -5.23 14.49
C ALA A 102 10.50 -4.91 15.49
N LEU A 103 9.24 -4.99 15.05
CA LEU A 103 8.04 -4.86 15.86
C LEU A 103 7.12 -6.06 15.64
N PRO A 104 7.45 -7.23 16.22
CA PRO A 104 6.75 -8.48 15.93
C PRO A 104 5.25 -8.37 16.20
N CYS A 105 4.42 -8.57 15.17
CA CYS A 105 2.97 -8.66 15.32
C CYS A 105 2.52 -9.80 16.26
N ALA A 106 3.41 -10.76 16.55
CA ALA A 106 3.25 -11.76 17.60
C ALA A 106 3.00 -11.15 18.99
N LEU A 107 3.50 -9.95 19.27
CA LEU A 107 3.30 -9.23 20.55
C LEU A 107 1.82 -8.96 20.84
N ILE A 108 1.01 -8.72 19.80
CA ILE A 108 -0.43 -8.51 19.91
C ILE A 108 -1.25 -9.80 19.64
N GLY A 109 -0.56 -10.93 19.45
CA GLY A 109 -1.16 -12.24 19.20
C GLY A 109 -1.53 -12.51 17.75
N MET A 110 -0.93 -11.81 16.78
CA MET A 110 -1.09 -12.12 15.36
C MET A 110 -0.03 -13.12 14.88
N ASN A 111 -0.35 -13.86 13.81
CA ASN A 111 0.58 -14.78 13.18
C ASN A 111 1.42 -14.03 12.13
N SER A 112 2.75 -14.08 12.27
CA SER A 112 3.68 -13.41 11.36
C SER A 112 3.58 -13.93 9.92
N THR A 113 3.44 -15.23 9.72
CA THR A 113 3.26 -15.83 8.38
C THR A 113 2.01 -15.30 7.69
N LEU A 114 0.89 -15.18 8.41
CA LEU A 114 -0.34 -14.60 7.87
C LEU A 114 -0.17 -13.10 7.59
N MET A 115 0.55 -12.36 8.45
CA MET A 115 0.85 -10.95 8.20
C MET A 115 1.71 -10.76 6.94
N SER A 116 2.77 -11.56 6.76
CA SER A 116 3.58 -11.51 5.54
C SER A 116 2.76 -11.84 4.28
N GLN A 117 1.82 -12.79 4.37
CA GLN A 117 0.90 -13.07 3.28
C GLN A 117 -0.03 -11.89 3.00
N TYR A 118 -0.51 -11.20 4.04
CA TYR A 118 -1.34 -10.01 3.89
C TYR A 118 -0.59 -8.84 3.23
N ILE A 119 0.67 -8.58 3.60
CA ILE A 119 1.51 -7.56 2.95
C ILE A 119 1.65 -7.85 1.45
N LYS A 120 1.90 -9.11 1.08
CA LYS A 120 1.97 -9.55 -0.32
C LYS A 120 0.64 -9.38 -1.07
N PHE A 121 -0.48 -9.59 -0.39
CA PHE A 121 -1.81 -9.35 -0.96
C PHE A 121 -2.06 -7.87 -1.25
N VAL A 122 -1.68 -6.98 -0.32
CA VAL A 122 -1.77 -5.52 -0.50
C VAL A 122 -0.87 -5.08 -1.66
N ALA A 123 0.36 -5.60 -1.74
CA ALA A 123 1.27 -5.31 -2.85
C ALA A 123 0.70 -5.74 -4.22
N ASP A 124 0.04 -6.89 -4.31
CA ASP A 124 -0.65 -7.32 -5.53
C ASP A 124 -1.83 -6.40 -5.91
N ARG A 125 -2.54 -5.84 -4.92
CA ARG A 125 -3.61 -4.86 -5.16
C ARG A 125 -3.05 -3.56 -5.71
N LEU A 126 -1.98 -3.03 -5.10
CA LEU A 126 -1.29 -1.83 -5.59
C LEU A 126 -0.81 -2.01 -7.04
N LEU A 127 -0.18 -3.15 -7.35
CA LEU A 127 0.27 -3.45 -8.70
C LEU A 127 -0.87 -3.40 -9.73
N ILE A 128 -2.04 -3.95 -9.41
CA ILE A 128 -3.21 -3.87 -10.27
C ILE A 128 -3.70 -2.43 -10.41
N ALA A 129 -3.76 -1.67 -9.31
CA ALA A 129 -4.20 -0.28 -9.33
C ALA A 129 -3.29 0.61 -10.20
N LEU A 130 -1.99 0.32 -10.21
CA LEU A 130 -1.00 0.96 -11.08
C LEU A 130 -1.03 0.45 -12.54
N GLY A 131 -1.81 -0.58 -12.85
CA GLY A 131 -1.96 -1.14 -14.21
C GLY A 131 -0.99 -2.27 -14.56
N TYR A 132 -0.32 -2.87 -13.57
CA TYR A 132 0.63 -3.96 -13.74
C TYR A 132 0.03 -5.32 -13.34
N GLN A 133 0.73 -6.40 -13.70
CA GLN A 133 0.33 -7.76 -13.30
C GLN A 133 0.69 -8.03 -11.83
N ARG A 134 -0.04 -8.95 -11.21
CA ARG A 134 0.26 -9.43 -9.85
C ARG A 134 1.61 -10.14 -9.81
N LYS A 135 2.37 -9.94 -8.74
CA LYS A 135 3.66 -10.59 -8.52
C LYS A 135 3.55 -11.83 -7.63
N TYR A 136 2.78 -11.74 -6.54
CA TYR A 136 2.76 -12.78 -5.51
C TYR A 136 1.60 -13.77 -5.68
N ASN A 137 0.51 -13.35 -6.30
CA ASN A 137 -0.72 -14.11 -6.52
C ASN A 137 -1.27 -14.77 -5.24
N VAL A 138 -1.22 -14.03 -4.12
CA VAL A 138 -1.70 -14.51 -2.83
C VAL A 138 -3.11 -13.99 -2.53
N GLN A 139 -3.86 -14.74 -1.73
CA GLN A 139 -5.17 -14.33 -1.25
C GLN A 139 -5.07 -13.63 0.11
N ASN A 140 -6.05 -12.78 0.42
CA ASN A 140 -6.16 -12.15 1.74
C ASN A 140 -6.35 -13.22 2.84
N PRO A 141 -5.44 -13.33 3.82
CA PRO A 141 -5.57 -14.29 4.92
C PRO A 141 -6.50 -13.82 6.05
N PHE A 142 -7.00 -12.58 6.00
CA PHE A 142 -7.80 -11.97 7.05
C PHE A 142 -9.20 -11.58 6.54
N ASP A 143 -10.18 -12.47 6.72
CA ASP A 143 -11.59 -12.25 6.31
C ASP A 143 -12.19 -10.97 6.93
N TRP A 144 -11.74 -10.61 8.13
CA TRP A 144 -12.21 -9.42 8.85
C TRP A 144 -11.64 -8.11 8.29
N MET A 145 -10.60 -8.17 7.44
CA MET A 145 -10.09 -6.99 6.74
C MET A 145 -10.98 -6.59 5.56
N GLU A 146 -11.81 -7.49 5.05
CA GLU A 146 -12.76 -7.18 3.96
C GLU A 146 -13.79 -6.13 4.37
N PHE A 147 -14.10 -6.02 5.67
CA PHE A 147 -15.05 -5.03 6.20
C PHE A 147 -14.55 -3.58 6.17
N ILE A 148 -13.26 -3.37 5.91
CA ILE A 148 -12.65 -2.03 5.94
C ILE A 148 -12.49 -1.49 4.51
N SER A 149 -12.39 -2.37 3.52
CA SER A 149 -12.01 -2.02 2.15
C SER A 149 -13.17 -1.83 1.16
N LEU A 150 -14.43 -1.74 1.60
CA LEU A 150 -15.57 -1.62 0.69
C LEU A 150 -16.51 -0.49 1.09
N GLN A 151 -16.02 0.74 0.94
CA GLN A 151 -16.86 1.89 0.58
C GLN A 151 -16.11 2.86 -0.31
#